data_AF-A0A2V7FNW9-F1
#
_entry.id   AF-A0A2V7FNW9-F1
#
_cell.length_a   1.000
_cell.length_b   1.000
_cell.length_c   1.000
_cell.angle_alpha   90.00
_cell.angle_beta   90.00
_cell.angle_gamma   90.00
#
_symmetry.space_group_name_H-M   'P 1'
#
loop_
_entity.id
_entity.type
_entity.pdbx_description
1 polymer ?
#
loop_
_entity_poly.entity_id
_entity_poly.type
_entity_poly.pdbx_seq_one_letter_code
_entity_poly.pdbx_strand_id
1 'polypeptide(L)' 'MIGGALVMLAGCASGDEWRTWREHPTHYASGDHGFFSLRNREGKTAKVTRGDIALARDEGWWGKPITVSSEQILER' A
#
# COMPACT_ATOMS: atom_id res chain seq x y z
N MET A 1 -9.73 19.90 -24.31
CA MET A 1 -10.14 18.93 -23.27
C MET A 1 -9.96 17.53 -23.84
N ILE A 2 -8.77 16.94 -23.66
CA ILE A 2 -8.47 15.54 -23.96
C ILE A 2 -8.33 14.93 -22.55
N GLY A 3 -9.34 14.27 -21.98
CA GLY A 3 -9.91 13.04 -22.50
C GLY A 3 -9.06 11.91 -21.93
N GLY A 4 -9.47 11.40 -20.76
CA GLY A 4 -8.66 10.61 -19.83
C GLY A 4 -7.66 9.64 -20.48
N ALA A 5 -6.38 9.85 -20.18
CA ALA A 5 -5.37 8.81 -20.33
C ALA A 5 -5.76 7.66 -19.39
N LEU A 6 -6.39 6.66 -19.99
CA LEU A 6 -6.70 5.37 -19.40
C LEU A 6 -5.48 4.88 -18.63
N VAL A 7 -5.71 4.51 -17.37
CA VAL A 7 -4.76 3.88 -16.46
C VAL A 7 -4.37 2.50 -17.02
N MET A 8 -3.58 2.48 -18.10
CA MET A 8 -2.86 1.31 -18.61
C MET A 8 -1.59 1.11 -17.76
N LEU A 9 -1.75 1.12 -16.44
CA LEU A 9 -0.70 0.82 -15.46
C LEU A 9 -1.01 -0.49 -14.74
N ALA A 10 -1.67 -1.44 -15.40
CA ALA A 10 -1.26 -2.83 -15.19
C ALA A 10 0.18 -2.87 -15.70
N GLY A 11 1.15 -2.80 -14.79
CA GLY A 11 2.58 -2.90 -15.11
C GLY A 11 2.86 -4.15 -15.94
N CYS A 12 4.09 -4.31 -16.42
CA CYS A 12 4.56 -5.36 -17.34
C CYS A 12 4.37 -6.83 -16.88
N ALA A 13 3.45 -7.13 -15.96
CA ALA A 13 3.06 -8.45 -15.50
C ALA A 13 1.77 -8.92 -16.21
N SER A 14 1.81 -10.16 -16.68
CA SER A 14 0.69 -10.93 -17.22
C SER A 14 -0.41 -11.16 -16.17
N GLY A 15 -1.62 -11.51 -16.65
CA GLY A 15 -2.75 -11.78 -15.76
C GLY A 15 -2.52 -12.93 -14.77
N ASP A 16 -1.69 -13.92 -15.14
CA ASP A 16 -1.36 -15.06 -14.28
C ASP A 16 -0.35 -14.68 -13.18
N GLU A 17 0.58 -13.76 -13.47
CA GLU A 17 1.49 -13.18 -12.48
C GLU A 17 0.70 -12.37 -11.44
N TRP A 18 -0.26 -11.55 -11.90
CA TRP A 18 -1.18 -10.83 -11.01
C TRP A 18 -2.07 -11.75 -10.16
N ARG A 19 -2.48 -12.91 -10.68
CA ARG A 19 -3.24 -13.90 -9.90
C ARG A 19 -2.36 -14.55 -8.84
N THR A 20 -1.17 -14.99 -9.21
CA THR A 20 -0.19 -15.61 -8.30
C THR A 20 0.19 -14.67 -7.16
N TRP A 21 0.41 -13.39 -7.45
CA TRP A 21 0.71 -12.37 -6.44
C TRP A 21 -0.43 -12.15 -5.44
N ARG A 22 -1.69 -12.14 -5.93
CA ARG A 22 -2.87 -12.05 -5.06
C ARG A 22 -3.00 -13.24 -4.11
N GLU A 23 -2.55 -14.41 -4.51
CA GLU A 23 -2.56 -15.62 -3.68
C GLU A 23 -1.44 -15.62 -2.61
N HIS A 24 -0.43 -14.74 -2.72
CA HIS A 24 0.73 -14.66 -1.83
C HIS A 24 0.94 -13.22 -1.31
N PRO A 25 0.06 -12.70 -0.44
CA PRO A 25 0.02 -11.28 -0.06
C PRO A 25 1.19 -10.82 0.85
N THR A 26 2.14 -11.69 1.17
CA THR A 26 3.22 -11.40 2.11
C THR A 26 4.03 -10.17 1.67
N HIS A 27 3.88 -9.10 2.44
CA HIS A 27 4.62 -7.84 2.49
C HIS A 27 4.52 -6.83 1.33
N TYR A 28 4.22 -7.21 0.09
CA TYR A 28 4.27 -6.22 -1.02
C TYR A 28 3.15 -6.31 -2.08
N ALA A 29 2.26 -7.30 -2.02
CA ALA A 29 1.54 -7.71 -3.24
C ALA A 29 0.01 -7.83 -3.13
N SER A 30 -0.62 -7.40 -2.03
CA SER A 30 -2.09 -7.28 -2.07
C SER A 30 -2.49 -6.08 -2.92
N GLY A 31 -3.62 -6.21 -3.64
CA GLY A 31 -4.20 -5.10 -4.40
C GLY A 31 -4.53 -3.90 -3.50
N ASP A 32 -4.91 -4.17 -2.25
CA ASP A 32 -5.23 -3.16 -1.25
C ASP A 32 -3.98 -2.40 -0.78
N HIS A 33 -2.84 -3.07 -0.58
CA HIS A 33 -1.56 -2.41 -0.27
C HIS A 33 -1.13 -1.49 -1.43
N GLY A 34 -1.31 -1.96 -2.66
CA GLY A 34 -1.04 -1.17 -3.87
C GLY A 34 -1.94 0.07 -3.95
N PHE A 35 -3.24 -0.09 -3.75
CA PHE A 35 -4.19 1.03 -3.77
C PHE A 35 -3.92 2.03 -2.65
N PHE A 36 -3.64 1.54 -1.43
CA PHE A 36 -3.20 2.37 -0.30
C PHE A 36 -1.98 3.21 -0.66
N SER A 37 -0.95 2.60 -1.27
CA SER A 37 0.28 3.27 -1.67
C SER A 37 0.05 4.32 -2.76
N LEU A 38 -0.79 4.03 -3.75
CA LEU A 38 -1.14 4.98 -4.82
C LEU A 38 -1.89 6.21 -4.30
N ARG A 39 -2.76 6.00 -3.31
CA ARG A 39 -3.53 7.03 -2.62
C ARG A 39 -2.63 7.89 -1.72
N ASN A 40 -1.65 7.29 -1.05
CA ASN A 40 -0.73 7.95 -0.11
C ASN A 40 0.68 8.14 -0.69
N ARG A 41 0.81 8.28 -2.02
CA ARG A 41 2.11 8.47 -2.68
C ARG A 41 2.81 9.74 -2.19
N GLU A 42 4.13 9.74 -2.29
CA GLU A 42 4.98 10.89 -1.97
C GLU A 42 4.53 12.19 -2.69
N GLY A 43 4.73 13.33 -2.02
CA GLY A 43 4.28 14.63 -2.52
C GLY A 43 2.79 14.92 -2.30
N LYS A 44 2.05 14.00 -1.66
CA LYS A 44 0.69 14.23 -1.16
C LYS A 44 0.62 14.03 0.35
N THR A 45 -0.23 14.80 1.02
CA THR A 45 -0.54 14.56 2.44
C THR A 45 -1.21 13.19 2.59
N ALA A 46 -0.52 12.25 3.23
CA ALA A 46 -1.07 10.93 3.52
C ALA A 46 -2.30 11.05 4.43
N LYS A 47 -3.32 10.25 4.14
CA LYS A 47 -4.54 10.14 4.95
C LYS A 47 -4.72 8.70 5.36
N VAL A 48 -4.22 8.35 6.53
CA VAL A 48 -4.32 7.00 7.07
C VAL A 48 -5.53 6.92 8.00
N THR A 49 -6.43 5.97 7.75
CA THR A 49 -7.63 5.73 8.57
C THR A 49 -7.42 4.55 9.51
N ARG A 50 -8.30 4.39 10.50
CA ARG A 50 -8.30 3.19 11.37
C ARG A 50 -8.55 1.90 10.57
N GLY A 51 -9.33 1.97 9.50
CA GLY A 51 -9.57 0.83 8.60
C GLY A 51 -8.29 0.40 7.88
N ASP A 52 -7.51 1.37 7.38
CA ASP A 52 -6.22 1.08 6.73
C ASP A 52 -5.26 0.37 7.69
N ILE A 53 -5.23 0.78 8.97
CA ILE A 53 -4.36 0.17 9.98
C ILE A 53 -4.79 -1.28 10.28
N ALA A 54 -6.10 -1.53 10.40
CA ALA A 54 -6.62 -2.87 10.62
C ALA A 54 -6.30 -3.80 9.44
N LEU A 55 -6.51 -3.31 8.21
CA LEU A 55 -6.19 -4.04 6.99
C LEU A 55 -4.69 -4.33 6.87
N ALA A 56 -3.85 -3.32 7.11
CA ALA A 56 -2.40 -3.47 7.10
C ALA A 56 -1.90 -4.51 8.11
N ARG A 57 -2.56 -4.60 9.28
CA ARG A 57 -2.26 -5.62 10.30
C ARG A 57 -2.66 -7.01 9.82
N ASP A 58 -3.84 -7.16 9.27
CA ASP A 58 -4.38 -8.45 8.83
C ASP A 58 -3.60 -9.00 7.62
N GLU A 59 -3.14 -8.13 6.72
CA GLU A 59 -2.30 -8.48 5.57
C GLU A 59 -0.79 -8.41 5.85
N GLY A 60 -0.40 -8.02 7.07
CA GLY A 60 0.99 -8.03 7.53
C GLY A 60 1.93 -7.08 6.80
N TRP A 61 1.46 -5.95 6.26
CA TRP A 61 2.26 -5.05 5.39
C TRP A 61 3.57 -4.62 6.04
N TRP A 62 3.52 -4.18 7.30
CA TRP A 62 4.66 -3.58 8.01
C TRP A 62 5.31 -4.51 9.03
N GLY A 63 4.88 -5.77 9.09
CA GLY A 63 5.33 -6.71 10.12
C GLY A 63 4.79 -6.40 11.51
N LYS A 64 5.55 -6.75 12.56
CA LYS A 64 5.09 -6.61 13.95
C LYS A 64 5.15 -5.14 14.39
N PRO A 65 4.06 -4.58 14.96
CA PRO A 65 4.10 -3.22 15.47
C PRO A 65 5.08 -3.12 16.65
N ILE A 66 5.91 -2.08 16.63
CA ILE A 66 6.81 -1.73 17.74
C ILE A 66 6.26 -0.45 18.36
N THR A 67 5.95 -0.49 19.66
CA THR A 67 5.55 0.71 20.40
C THR A 67 6.80 1.41 20.90
N VAL A 68 6.96 2.68 20.56
CA VAL A 68 8.05 3.54 21.02
C VAL A 68 7.48 4.69 21.84
N SER A 69 8.27 5.17 22.81
CA SER A 69 7.97 6.43 23.49
C SER A 69 8.22 7.62 22.57
N SER A 70 7.52 8.74 22.79
CA SER A 70 7.62 9.93 21.92
C SER A 70 9.05 10.46 21.84
N GLU A 71 9.81 10.32 22.93
CA GLU A 71 11.21 10.74 23.05
C GLU A 71 12.17 9.97 22.12
N GLN A 72 11.73 8.82 21.60
CA GLN A 72 12.51 7.97 20.70
C GLN A 72 12.22 8.25 19.21
N ILE A 73 11.28 9.13 18.89
CA ILE A 73 10.97 9.53 17.50
C ILE A 73 11.98 10.61 17.08
N LEU A 74 12.89 10.26 16.17
CA LEU A 74 14.00 11.12 15.75
C LEU A 74 13.61 12.22 14.75
N GLU A 75 12.38 12.20 14.21
CA GLU A 75 11.90 13.23 13.29
C GLU A 75 11.46 14.49 14.05
N ARG A 76 12.17 15.60 13.82
CA ARG A 76 11.75 16.97 14.15
C ARG A 76 11.68 17.81 12.89
#